data_AF-A0A2E2U3Z9-F1
#
_entry.id   AF-A0A2E2U3Z9-F1
#
_cell.length_a   1.000
_cell.length_b   1.000
_cell.length_c   1.000
_cell.angle_alpha   90.00
_cell.angle_beta   90.00
_cell.angle_gamma   90.00
#
_symmetry.space_group_name_H-M   'P 1'
#
loop_
_entity.id
_entity.type
_entity.pdbx_description
1 polymer ?
#
loop_
_entity_poly.entity_id
_entity_poly.type
_entity_poly.pdbx_seq_one_letter_code
_entity_poly.pdbx_strand_id
1 'polypeptide(L)' 'MLKNNNIMLILCGHGSSFNLYKQDFMKNHQLIEKTIHANCSFCFIEKNEPNIENCLQNIKKKGEGKIFFFSFFTF' A
#
# COMPACT_ATOMS: atom_id res chain seq x y z
N MET A 1 18.85 3.85 -8.74
CA MET A 1 18.87 2.37 -8.57
C MET A 1 17.60 1.79 -9.17
N LEU A 2 17.67 0.67 -9.88
CA LEU A 2 16.52 0.05 -10.56
C LEU A 2 15.61 -0.64 -9.52
N LYS A 3 14.29 -0.40 -9.58
CA LYS A 3 13.29 -1.10 -8.74
C LYS A 3 13.27 -2.59 -9.09
N ASN A 4 13.17 -3.46 -8.09
CA ASN A 4 12.93 -4.87 -8.33
C ASN A 4 11.45 -5.09 -8.66
N ASN A 5 11.16 -5.23 -9.97
CA ASN A 5 9.78 -5.37 -10.47
C ASN A 5 9.10 -6.69 -10.09
N ASN A 6 9.79 -7.59 -9.39
CA ASN A 6 9.25 -8.88 -8.95
C ASN A 6 8.70 -8.85 -7.51
N ILE A 7 8.85 -7.73 -6.79
CA ILE A 7 8.42 -7.58 -5.40
C ILE A 7 7.46 -6.40 -5.28
N MET A 8 6.27 -6.69 -4.74
CA MET A 8 5.26 -5.72 -4.33
C MET A 8 5.19 -5.63 -2.81
N LEU A 9 5.30 -4.43 -2.25
CA LEU A 9 4.90 -4.10 -0.89
C LEU A 9 3.49 -3.51 -0.90
N ILE A 10 2.60 -4.04 -0.07
CA ILE A 10 1.27 -3.46 0.18
C ILE A 10 1.24 -2.93 1.60
N LEU A 11 1.02 -1.62 1.75
CA LEU A 11 0.75 -1.00 3.05
C LEU A 11 -0.76 -0.94 3.27
N CYS A 12 -1.26 -1.64 4.28
CA CYS A 12 -2.68 -1.67 4.61
C CYS A 12 -2.96 -0.74 5.79
N GLY A 13 -3.62 0.39 5.53
CA GLY A 13 -4.13 1.30 6.55
C GLY A 13 -5.47 0.82 7.12
N HIS A 14 -5.85 1.31 8.30
CA HIS A 14 -7.14 0.97 8.90
C HIS A 14 -8.23 1.70 8.13
N GLY A 15 -7.94 2.96 7.80
CA GLY A 15 -8.86 3.89 7.19
C GLY A 15 -9.69 4.63 8.23
N SER A 16 -10.12 5.83 7.87
CA SER A 16 -10.81 6.75 8.76
C SER A 16 -11.72 7.69 7.97
N SER A 17 -12.80 8.13 8.60
CA SER A 17 -13.62 9.25 8.11
C SER A 17 -12.95 10.61 8.31
N PHE A 18 -11.85 10.67 9.08
CA PHE A 18 -11.10 11.91 9.28
C PHE A 18 -10.14 12.15 8.11
N ASN A 19 -10.38 13.22 7.34
CA ASN A 19 -9.65 13.49 6.09
C ASN A 19 -8.12 13.58 6.26
N LEU A 20 -7.63 14.08 7.40
CA LEU A 20 -6.19 14.19 7.64
C LEU A 20 -5.51 12.83 7.77
N TYR A 21 -6.22 11.80 8.25
CA TYR A 21 -5.67 10.45 8.35
C TYR A 21 -5.18 9.95 6.99
N LYS A 22 -6.01 10.07 5.95
CA LYS A 22 -5.66 9.62 4.60
C LYS A 22 -4.48 10.41 4.05
N GLN A 23 -4.44 11.73 4.30
CA GLN A 23 -3.34 12.57 3.86
C GLN A 23 -2.01 12.16 4.51
N ASP A 24 -2.01 11.95 5.83
CA ASP A 24 -0.80 11.58 6.55
C ASP A 24 -0.37 10.15 6.22
N PHE A 25 -1.30 9.22 6.04
CA PHE A 25 -1.02 7.89 5.53
C PHE A 25 -0.36 7.95 4.14
N MET A 26 -0.89 8.75 3.22
CA MET A 26 -0.31 8.90 1.88
C MET A 26 1.10 9.51 1.90
N LYS A 27 1.37 10.47 2.80
CA LYS A 27 2.73 10.99 3.01
C LYS A 27 3.69 9.89 3.47
N ASN A 28 3.27 9.05 4.41
CA ASN A 28 4.06 7.91 4.87
C ASN A 28 4.31 6.89 3.75
N HIS A 29 3.28 6.53 2.98
CA HIS A 29 3.42 5.66 1.82
C HIS A 29 4.45 6.20 0.82
N GLN A 30 4.38 7.49 0.48
CA GLN A 30 5.33 8.13 -0.45
C GLN A 30 6.76 8.14 0.09
N LEU A 31 6.94 8.33 1.40
CA LEU A 31 8.25 8.25 2.03
C LEU A 31 8.81 6.82 1.91
N ILE A 32 8.02 5.82 2.29
CA ILE A 32 8.39 4.41 2.22
C ILE A 32 8.72 4.01 0.79
N GLU A 33 7.87 4.36 -0.18
CA GLU A 33 8.09 4.05 -1.60
C GLU A 33 9.41 4.62 -2.13
N LYS A 34 9.81 5.83 -1.68
CA LYS A 34 11.09 6.45 -2.05
C LYS A 34 12.29 5.76 -1.41
N THR A 35 12.10 5.16 -0.23
CA THR A 35 13.18 4.50 0.52
C THR A 35 13.39 3.05 0.08
N ILE A 36 12.33 2.34 -0.33
CA ILE A 36 12.42 0.93 -0.71
C ILE A 36 12.70 0.75 -2.20
N HIS A 37 13.51 -0.26 -2.54
CA HIS A 37 13.81 -0.63 -3.93
C HIS A 37 12.81 -1.64 -4.52
N ALA A 38 11.53 -1.46 -4.25
CA ALA A 38 10.44 -2.35 -4.66
C ALA A 38 9.23 -1.54 -5.14
N ASN A 39 8.27 -2.21 -5.78
CA ASN A 39 6.99 -1.60 -6.05
C ASN A 39 6.20 -1.47 -4.74
N CYS A 40 5.48 -0.37 -4.57
CA CYS A 40 4.68 -0.10 -3.39
C CYS A 40 3.25 0.20 -3.81
N SER A 41 2.30 -0.37 -3.08
CA SER A 41 0.89 -0.07 -3.20
C SER A 41 0.30 0.08 -1.81
N PHE A 42 -0.94 0.57 -1.75
CA PHE A 42 -1.65 0.69 -0.48
C PHE A 42 -3.11 0.30 -0.63
N CYS A 43 -3.71 -0.02 0.51
CA CYS A 43 -5.13 -0.23 0.65
C CYS A 43 -5.57 0.14 2.07
N PHE A 44 -6.89 0.14 2.30
CA PHE A 44 -7.47 0.34 3.61
C PHE A 44 -8.41 -0.81 3.97
N ILE A 45 -8.52 -1.11 5.27
CA ILE A 45 -9.50 -2.07 5.81
C ILE A 45 -10.92 -1.52 5.63
N GLU A 46 -11.14 -0.26 6.01
CA GLU A 46 -12.45 0.36 5.97
C GLU A 46 -12.39 1.87 5.66
N LYS A 47 -13.55 2.51 5.49
CA LYS A 47 -13.77 3.98 5.34
C LYS A 47 -13.10 4.69 4.16
N ASN A 48 -11.93 4.24 3.70
CA ASN A 48 -11.17 4.83 2.62
C ASN A 48 -10.96 3.81 1.50
N GLU A 49 -10.77 4.33 0.29
CA GLU A 49 -10.41 3.54 -0.89
C GLU A 49 -8.94 3.80 -1.30
N PRO A 50 -8.27 2.81 -1.93
CA PRO A 50 -8.82 1.51 -2.34
C PRO A 50 -8.94 0.51 -1.18
N ASN A 51 -9.99 -0.30 -1.16
CA ASN A 51 -10.08 -1.44 -0.25
C ASN A 51 -9.11 -2.58 -0.63
N ILE A 52 -8.95 -3.55 0.27
CA ILE A 52 -8.01 -4.67 0.12
C ILE A 52 -8.27 -5.45 -1.17
N GLU A 53 -9.52 -5.77 -1.48
CA GLU A 53 -9.87 -6.58 -2.64
C GLU A 53 -9.55 -5.86 -3.95
N ASN A 54 -9.94 -4.59 -4.05
CA ASN A 54 -9.62 -3.74 -5.20
C ASN A 54 -8.10 -3.62 -5.41
N CYS A 55 -7.34 -3.48 -4.33
CA CYS A 55 -5.88 -3.41 -4.38
C CYS A 55 -5.26 -4.71 -4.91
N LEU A 56 -5.65 -5.86 -4.37
CA LEU A 56 -5.14 -7.17 -4.77
C LEU A 56 -5.51 -7.52 -6.22
N GLN A 57 -6.73 -7.19 -6.66
CA GLN A 57 -7.12 -7.38 -8.07
C GLN A 57 -6.26 -6.56 -9.02
N ASN A 58 -5.95 -5.31 -8.66
CA ASN A 58 -5.08 -4.45 -9.47
C ASN A 58 -3.64 -4.97 -9.53
N ILE A 59 -3.13 -5.52 -8.43
CA ILE A 59 -1.78 -6.10 -8.38
C ILE A 59 -1.71 -7.40 -9.18
N LYS A 60 -2.72 -8.27 -9.06
CA LYS A 60 -2.83 -9.50 -9.85
C LYS A 60 -2.79 -9.22 -11.35
N LYS A 61 -3.47 -8.16 -11.82
CA LYS A 61 -3.44 -7.72 -13.23
C LYS A 61 -2.06 -7.27 -13.71
N LYS A 62 -1.20 -6.78 -12.81
CA LYS A 62 0.17 -6.34 -13.12
C LYS A 62 1.18 -7.49 -13.21
N GLY A 63 0.80 -8.70 -12.76
CA GLY A 63 1.65 -9.88 -12.85
C GLY A 63 2.84 -9.89 -11.88
N GLU A 64 2.75 -9.19 -10.74
CA GLU A 64 3.85 -9.16 -9.77
C GLU A 64 4.00 -10.50 -9.04
N GLY A 65 5.24 -10.98 -8.88
CA GLY A 65 5.53 -12.33 -8.41
C GLY A 65 5.38 -12.54 -6.91
N LYS A 66 5.99 -11.67 -6.08
CA LYS A 66 5.95 -11.80 -4.61
C LYS A 66 5.33 -10.58 -3.95
N ILE A 67 4.30 -10.82 -3.14
CA ILE A 67 3.58 -9.78 -2.39
C ILE A 67 3.97 -9.87 -0.92
N PHE A 68 4.40 -8.74 -0.36
CA PHE A 68 4.53 -8.52 1.08
C PHE A 68 3.39 -7.63 1.53
N PHE A 69 2.53 -8.15 2.39
CA PHE A 69 1.40 -7.41 2.94
C PHE A 69 1.74 -6.93 4.34
N PHE A 70 1.77 -5.63 4.56
CA PHE A 70 2.13 -5.00 5.83
C PHE A 70 0.93 -4.26 6.40
N SER A 71 0.41 -4.75 7.53
CA SER A 71 -0.59 -4.04 8.33
C SER A 71 0.05 -2.83 8.97
N PHE A 72 -0.42 -1.63 8.64
CA PHE A 72 0.10 -0.36 9.15
C PHE A 72 -0.65 0.06 10.43
N PHE A 73 -0.68 -0.84 11.42
CA PHE A 73 -1.36 -0.65 12.70
C PHE A 73 -0.37 -0.77 13.85
N THR A 74 -0.70 -0.12 14.95
CA THR A 74 0.11 -0.19 16.17
C THR A 74 -0.18 -1.44 17.00
N PHE A 75 -1.37 -2.04 16.82
CA PHE A 75 -1.85 -3.27 17.45
C PHE A 75 -2.94 -3.92 16.59
#